data_AF-A0A965E3W2-F1
#
_entry.id   AF-A0A965E3W2-F1
#
_cell.length_a   1.000
_cell.length_b   1.000
_cell.length_c   1.000
_cell.angle_alpha   90.00
_cell.angle_beta   90.00
_cell.angle_gamma   90.00
#
_symmetry.space_group_name_H-M   'P 1'
#
loop_
_entity.id
_entity.type
_entity.pdbx_description
1 polymer ?
#
loop_
_entity_poly.entity_id
_entity_poly.type
_entity_poly.pdbx_seq_one_letter_code
_entity_poly.pdbx_strand_id
1 'polypeptide(L)' 'MTDQPLWHGRFESSPADALLKFTQSLSFDKRLWRDDITGSIAHVRGLAHAEIISVAESEKIILALSTVAT' A
#
# COMPACT_ATOMS: atom_id res chain seq x y z
N MET A 1 -5.35 -7.55 -15.20
CA MET A 1 -4.33 -7.21 -14.18
C MET A 1 -3.32 -8.36 -14.19
N THR A 2 -2.04 -8.06 -14.31
CA THR A 2 -0.96 -9.07 -14.30
C THR A 2 -0.93 -9.78 -12.95
N ASP A 3 -0.84 -11.11 -12.97
CA ASP A 3 -0.92 -11.99 -11.80
C ASP A 3 0.39 -12.00 -10.98
N GLN A 4 1.08 -10.85 -10.93
CA GLN A 4 2.42 -10.71 -10.36
C GLN A 4 2.38 -9.81 -9.13
N PRO A 5 3.00 -10.22 -8.01
CA PRO A 5 2.93 -9.47 -6.77
C PRO A 5 3.80 -8.22 -6.84
N LEU A 6 3.30 -7.04 -6.43
CA LEU A 6 3.95 -5.73 -6.62
C LEU A 6 5.43 -5.61 -6.18
N TRP A 7 5.94 -6.53 -5.36
CA TRP A 7 7.33 -6.63 -4.92
C TRP A 7 8.24 -7.47 -5.83
N HIS A 8 7.73 -8.11 -6.89
CA HIS A 8 8.47 -9.07 -7.74
C HIS A 8 9.59 -8.46 -8.60
N GLY A 9 9.72 -7.13 -8.62
CA GLY A 9 10.27 -6.35 -9.74
C GLY A 9 11.55 -6.85 -10.42
N ARG A 10 12.62 -7.19 -9.68
CA ARG A 10 13.98 -7.36 -10.25
C ARG A 10 14.17 -8.55 -11.20
N PHE A 11 13.17 -9.39 -11.41
CA PHE A 11 13.25 -10.57 -12.26
C PHE A 11 12.43 -10.39 -13.53
N GLU A 12 13.02 -10.76 -14.66
CA GLU A 12 12.33 -10.75 -15.97
C GLU A 12 11.19 -11.78 -16.02
N SER A 13 11.28 -12.84 -15.21
CA SER A 13 10.30 -13.90 -15.11
C SER A 13 9.55 -13.88 -13.78
N SER A 14 8.35 -14.46 -13.80
CA SER A 14 7.52 -14.64 -12.61
C SER A 14 8.22 -15.49 -11.54
N PRO A 15 8.04 -15.17 -10.25
CA PRO A 15 8.49 -16.04 -9.17
C PRO A 15 7.86 -17.43 -9.28
N ALA A 16 8.61 -18.48 -8.94
CA ALA A 16 8.07 -19.83 -8.90
C ALA A 16 6.90 -19.94 -7.89
N ASP A 17 5.90 -20.77 -8.17
CA ASP A 17 4.72 -20.96 -7.31
C ASP A 17 5.08 -21.32 -5.87
N ALA A 18 6.13 -22.13 -5.67
CA ALA A 18 6.61 -22.52 -4.36
C ALA A 18 7.12 -21.29 -3.56
N LEU A 19 7.79 -20.36 -4.23
CA LEU A 19 8.27 -19.13 -3.62
C LEU A 19 7.10 -18.21 -3.27
N LEU A 20 6.12 -18.05 -4.17
CA LEU A 20 4.91 -17.24 -3.90
C LEU A 20 4.13 -17.75 -2.69
N LYS A 21 3.90 -19.07 -2.61
CA LYS A 21 3.21 -19.70 -1.48
C LYS A 21 3.96 -19.51 -0.16
N PHE A 22 5.29 -19.46 -0.22
CA PHE A 22 6.13 -19.26 0.95
C PHE A 22 6.18 -17.80 1.41
N THR A 23 6.21 -16.82 0.49
CA THR A 23 6.38 -15.39 0.82
C THR A 23 5.07 -14.62 0.97
N GLN A 24 3.95 -15.14 0.47
CA GLN A 24 2.64 -14.53 0.65
C GLN A 24 2.29 -14.41 2.13
N SER A 25 1.97 -13.19 2.59
CA SER A 25 1.63 -12.92 3.98
C SER A 25 0.18 -12.49 4.22
N LEU A 26 -0.61 -12.27 3.15
CA LEU A 26 -1.97 -11.72 3.25
C LEU A 26 -2.90 -12.49 4.21
N SER A 27 -2.73 -13.81 4.30
CA SER A 27 -3.53 -14.67 5.18
C SER A 27 -3.49 -14.23 6.65
N PHE A 28 -2.39 -13.62 7.09
CA PHE A 28 -2.20 -13.17 8.46
C PHE A 28 -1.97 -11.65 8.59
N ASP A 29 -1.32 -11.00 7.63
CA ASP A 29 -1.02 -9.56 7.67
C ASP A 29 -2.24 -8.68 7.45
N LYS A 30 -3.33 -9.21 6.88
CA LYS A 30 -4.59 -8.48 6.75
C LYS A 30 -5.06 -7.88 8.08
N ARG A 31 -4.67 -8.43 9.24
CA ARG A 31 -5.00 -7.86 10.55
C ARG A 31 -4.44 -6.44 10.77
N LEU A 32 -3.38 -6.09 10.05
CA LEU A 32 -2.65 -4.82 10.15
C LEU A 32 -3.26 -3.72 9.28
N TRP A 33 -4.37 -3.98 8.58
CA TRP A 33 -4.94 -3.00 7.63
C TRP A 33 -5.26 -1.64 8.27
N ARG A 34 -5.67 -1.63 9.55
CA ARG A 34 -5.97 -0.40 10.30
C ARG A 34 -4.73 0.44 10.55
N ASP A 35 -3.62 -0.22 10.87
CA ASP A 35 -2.32 0.41 11.09
C ASP A 35 -1.76 0.95 9.77
N ASP A 36 -1.93 0.20 8.68
CA ASP A 36 -1.53 0.61 7.32
C ASP A 36 -2.28 1.88 6.85
N ILE A 37 -3.60 1.96 7.08
CA ILE A 37 -4.39 3.17 6.81
C ILE A 37 -3.92 4.34 7.69
N THR A 38 -3.67 4.10 8.97
CA THR A 38 -3.21 5.14 9.91
C THR A 38 -1.85 5.69 9.50
N GLY A 39 -0.91 4.80 9.16
CA GLY A 39 0.41 5.16 8.65
C GLY A 39 0.33 5.90 7.32
N SER A 40 -0.53 5.46 6.41
CA SER A 40 -0.76 6.11 5.12
C SER A 40 -1.28 7.54 5.28
N ILE A 41 -2.27 7.78 6.15
CA ILE A 41 -2.78 9.12 6.45
C ILE A 41 -1.68 10.01 7.04
N ALA A 42 -0.88 9.49 7.98
CA ALA A 42 0.23 10.24 8.56
C ALA A 42 1.29 10.60 7.50
N HIS A 43 1.63 9.66 6.61
CA HIS A 43 2.57 9.88 5.54
C HIS A 43 2.08 10.94 4.54
N VAL A 44 0.83 10.85 4.11
CA VAL A 44 0.21 11.83 3.20
C VAL A 44 0.23 13.25 3.79
N ARG A 45 -0.07 13.39 5.09
CA ARG A 45 0.08 14.68 5.80
C ARG A 45 1.53 15.17 5.80
N GLY A 46 2.49 14.27 6.00
CA GLY A 46 3.91 14.56 5.92
C GLY A 46 4.34 15.04 4.52
N LEU A 47 3.82 14.41 3.46
CA LEU A 47 4.09 14.83 2.07
C LEU A 47 3.57 16.25 1.78
N ALA A 48 2.38 16.59 2.28
CA ALA A 48 1.85 17.94 2.15
C ALA A 48 2.66 18.96 2.96
N HIS A 49 3.08 18.59 4.18
CA HIS A 49 3.94 19.44 5.00
C HIS A 49 5.31 19.70 4.36
N ALA A 50 5.87 18.70 3.68
CA ALA A 50 7.12 18.82 2.92
C ALA A 50 6.93 19.47 1.52
N GLU A 51 5.74 19.96 1.21
CA GLU A 51 5.39 20.60 -0.07
C GLU A 51 5.62 19.70 -1.31
N ILE A 52 5.61 18.37 -1.13
CA ILE A 52 5.72 17.39 -2.22
C ILE A 52 4.38 17.24 -2.96
N ILE A 53 3.27 17.38 -2.23
CA ILE A 53 1.91 17.44 -2.77
C ILE A 53 1.19 18.66 -2.16
N SER A 54 0.16 19.14 -2.85
CA SER A 54 -0.68 20.22 -2.31
C SER A 54 -1.54 19.73 -1.14
N VAL A 55 -1.97 20.67 -0.29
CA VAL A 55 -2.94 20.39 0.78
C VAL A 55 -4.23 19.79 0.22
N ALA A 56 -4.72 20.31 -0.93
CA ALA A 56 -5.92 19.82 -1.59
C ALA A 56 -5.77 18.38 -2.11
N GLU A 57 -4.60 17.98 -2.59
CA GLU A 57 -4.32 16.58 -2.97
C GLU A 57 -4.28 15.67 -1.74
N SER A 58 -3.62 16.12 -0.67
CA SER A 58 -3.59 15.38 0.60
C SER A 58 -4.99 15.12 1.14
N GLU A 59 -5.87 16.14 1.15
CA GLU A 59 -7.25 15.98 1.60
C GLU A 59 -8.04 14.94 0.78
N LYS A 60 -7.88 14.96 -0.55
CA LYS A 60 -8.51 13.97 -1.43
C LYS A 60 -8.04 12.55 -1.14
N ILE A 61 -6.74 12.37 -0.92
CA ILE A 61 -6.16 11.05 -0.61
C ILE A 61 -6.63 10.57 0.76
N ILE A 62 -6.64 11.43 1.79
CA ILE A 62 -7.12 11.08 3.13
C ILE A 62 -8.60 10.68 3.10
N LEU A 63 -9.42 11.38 2.32
CA LEU A 63 -10.82 11.01 2.13
C LEU A 63 -10.95 9.62 1.49
N ALA A 64 -10.17 9.34 0.44
CA ALA A 64 -10.15 8.02 -0.20
C ALA A 64 -9.71 6.91 0.76
N LEU A 65 -8.67 7.14 1.58
CA LEU A 65 -8.21 6.20 2.61
C LEU A 65 -9.28 5.95 3.68
N SER A 66 -10.07 6.97 4.01
CA SER A 66 -11.19 6.85 4.96
C SER A 66 -12.32 5.98 4.39
N THR A 67 -12.57 6.07 3.09
CA THR A 67 -13.51 5.18 2.38
C THR A 67 -13.05 3.72 2.40
N VAL A 68 -11.73 3.47 2.23
CA VAL A 68 -11.17 2.11 2.32
C VAL A 68 -11.29 1.53 3.74
N ALA A 69 -11.30 2.39 4.76
CA ALA A 69 -11.39 1.98 6.15
C ALA A 69 -12.81 1.65 6.64
N THR A 70 -13.82 1.76 5.76
CA THR A 70 -15.24 1.46 6.03
C THR A 70 -15.59 0.07 5.52
#